data_AF-A0A2V9Z112-F1
#
_entry.id   AF-A0A2V9Z112-F1
#
_cell.length_a   1.000
_cell.length_b   1.000
_cell.length_c   1.000
_cell.angle_alpha   90.00
_cell.angle_beta   90.00
_cell.angle_gamma   90.00
#
_symmetry.space_group_name_H-M   'P 1'
#
loop_
_entity.id
_entity.type
_entity.pdbx_description
1 polymer ?
#
loop_
_entity_poly.entity_id
_entity_poly.type
_entity_poly.pdbx_seq_one_letter_code
_entity_poly.pdbx_strand_id
1 'polypeptide(L)' 'MAPGDSAGFAQWALKFILSNAAISTVIPGARNPEQAQKNASASTGAPLPKEQTEAVRKLWNDDLWLRALRTEL' A
#
# COMPACT_ATOMS: atom_id res chain seq x y z
N MET A 1 -0.46 -14.96 -2.09
CA MET A 1 -0.74 -14.00 -3.19
C MET A 1 0.04 -14.47 -4.39
N ALA A 2 -0.63 -14.77 -5.51
CA ALA A 2 0.06 -15.18 -6.73
C ALA A 2 0.71 -13.95 -7.41
N PRO A 3 1.85 -14.09 -8.12
CA PRO A 3 2.41 -13.02 -8.92
C PRO A 3 1.35 -12.49 -9.92
N GLY A 4 1.14 -11.17 -9.96
CA GLY A 4 0.16 -10.53 -10.86
C GLY A 4 -1.28 -10.44 -10.33
N ASP A 5 -1.56 -10.84 -9.08
CA ASP A 5 -2.86 -10.64 -8.46
C ASP A 5 -3.07 -9.17 -8.05
N SER A 6 -3.65 -8.38 -8.97
CA SER A 6 -3.96 -6.97 -8.75
C SER A 6 -4.91 -6.72 -7.58
N ALA A 7 -5.81 -7.67 -7.27
CA ALA A 7 -6.74 -7.54 -6.15
C ALA A 7 -6.02 -7.70 -4.81
N GLY A 8 -5.14 -8.71 -4.73
CA GLY A 8 -4.26 -8.88 -3.56
C GLY A 8 -3.32 -7.69 -3.36
N PHE A 9 -2.76 -7.15 -4.44
CA PHE A 9 -1.86 -6.00 -4.36
C PHE A 9 -2.58 -4.72 -3.89
N ALA A 10 -3.82 -4.49 -4.35
CA ALA A 10 -4.63 -3.36 -3.89
C ALA A 10 -4.89 -3.41 -2.37
N GLN A 11 -5.28 -4.58 -1.84
CA GLN A 11 -5.48 -4.76 -0.41
C GLN A 11 -4.18 -4.52 0.38
N TRP A 12 -3.07 -5.07 -0.10
CA TRP A 12 -1.77 -4.88 0.56
C TRP A 12 -1.32 -3.41 0.55
N ALA A 13 -1.53 -2.69 -0.55
CA ALA A 13 -1.20 -1.27 -0.65
C ALA A 13 -2.00 -0.42 0.34
N LEU A 14 -3.30 -0.68 0.50
CA LEU A 14 -4.12 0.00 1.50
C LEU A 14 -3.65 -0.31 2.93
N LYS A 15 -3.31 -1.57 3.21
CA LYS A 15 -2.74 -1.98 4.49
C LYS A 15 -1.41 -1.30 4.77
N PHE A 16 -0.55 -1.15 3.76
CA PHE A 16 0.72 -0.44 3.86
C PHE A 16 0.52 1.01 4.32
N ILE A 17 -0.43 1.73 3.70
CA ILE A 17 -0.74 3.11 4.09
C ILE A 17 -1.24 3.14 5.55
N LEU A 18 -2.20 2.28 5.91
CA LEU A 18 -2.76 2.19 7.26
C LEU A 18 -1.76 1.69 8.32
N SER A 19 -0.60 1.16 7.92
CA SER A 19 0.44 0.72 8.85
C SER A 19 1.31 1.87 9.35
N ASN A 20 1.16 3.08 8.81
CA ASN A 20 1.78 4.27 9.35
C ASN A 20 0.96 4.83 10.52
N ALA A 21 1.55 4.92 11.71
CA ALA A 21 0.88 5.40 12.92
C ALA A 21 0.33 6.82 12.81
N ALA A 22 0.82 7.65 11.89
CA ALA A 22 0.30 9.00 11.65
C ALA A 22 -0.97 9.02 10.78
N ILE A 23 -1.38 7.87 10.21
CA ILE A 23 -2.53 7.78 9.29
C ILE A 23 -3.69 7.09 9.99
N SER A 24 -4.78 7.82 10.19
CA SER A 24 -5.99 7.29 10.83
C SER A 24 -7.00 6.69 9.86
N THR A 25 -6.95 7.08 8.58
CA THR A 25 -7.94 6.66 7.58
C THR A 25 -7.40 6.78 6.16
N VAL A 26 -7.94 5.97 5.25
CA VAL A 26 -7.71 6.02 3.79
C VAL A 26 -9.05 5.96 3.07
N ILE A 27 -9.20 6.68 1.96
CA ILE A 27 -10.46 6.79 1.21
C ILE A 27 -10.26 6.25 -0.22
N PRO A 28 -10.25 4.92 -0.42
CA PRO A 28 -10.03 4.34 -1.74
C PRO A 28 -11.29 4.39 -2.60
N GLY A 29 -11.13 4.71 -3.88
CA GLY A 29 -12.20 4.58 -4.87
C GLY A 29 -12.51 3.10 -5.17
N ALA A 30 -13.78 2.81 -5.48
CA ALA A 30 -14.25 1.50 -5.91
C ALA A 30 -15.23 1.64 -7.07
N ARG A 31 -15.12 0.77 -8.08
CA ARG A 31 -16.02 0.77 -9.26
C ARG A 31 -17.23 -0.16 -9.09
N ASN A 32 -17.21 -1.01 -8.07
CA ASN A 32 -18.29 -1.94 -7.75
C ASN A 32 -18.27 -2.30 -6.24
N PRO A 33 -19.35 -2.91 -5.71
CA PRO A 33 -19.46 -3.25 -4.29
C PRO A 33 -18.39 -4.26 -3.80
N GLU A 34 -18.00 -5.23 -4.63
CA GLU A 34 -17.00 -6.23 -4.25
C GLU A 34 -15.62 -5.58 -4.01
N GLN A 35 -15.23 -4.62 -4.85
CA GLN A 35 -14.01 -3.83 -4.64
C GLN A 35 -14.09 -3.03 -3.34
N ALA A 36 -15.23 -2.41 -3.03
CA ALA A 36 -15.39 -1.67 -1.78
C ALA A 36 -15.19 -2.57 -0.55
N GLN A 37 -15.74 -3.79 -0.58
CA GLN A 37 -15.55 -4.78 0.49
C GLN A 37 -14.08 -5.24 0.62
N LYS A 38 -13.41 -5.51 -0.51
CA LYS A 38 -11.98 -5.88 -0.53
C LYS A 38 -11.09 -4.73 -0.03
N ASN A 39 -11.40 -3.49 -0.40
CA ASN A 39 -10.68 -2.32 0.10
C ASN A 39 -10.85 -2.18 1.62
N ALA A 40 -12.08 -2.32 2.12
CA ALA A 40 -12.38 -2.21 3.55
C ALA A 40 -11.68 -3.29 4.39
N SER A 41 -11.53 -4.51 3.85
CA SER A 41 -10.86 -5.62 4.56
C SER A 41 -9.40 -5.34 4.86
N ALA A 42 -8.74 -4.42 4.14
CA ALA A 42 -7.39 -3.97 4.44
C ALA A 42 -7.26 -3.27 5.81
N SER A 43 -8.36 -2.78 6.42
CA SER A 43 -8.32 -2.18 7.77
C SER A 43 -8.23 -3.21 8.90
N THR A 44 -8.52 -4.49 8.61
CA THR A 44 -8.61 -5.55 9.63
C THR A 44 -7.25 -6.12 10.05
N GLY A 45 -7.13 -6.54 11.31
CA GLY A 45 -5.91 -7.16 11.84
C GLY A 45 -4.77 -6.18 12.14
N ALA A 46 -3.63 -6.71 12.59
CA ALA A 46 -2.46 -5.90 12.95
C ALA A 46 -1.87 -5.16 11.74
N PRO A 47 -1.17 -4.02 11.94
CA PRO A 47 -0.35 -3.38 10.92
C PRO A 47 0.64 -4.35 10.27
N LEU A 48 1.15 -4.00 9.08
CA LEU A 48 2.23 -4.76 8.45
C LEU A 48 3.48 -4.78 9.35
N PRO A 49 4.25 -5.87 9.31
CA PRO A 49 5.56 -5.93 9.97
C PRO A 49 6.46 -4.79 9.50
N LYS A 50 7.26 -4.25 10.43
CA LYS A 50 8.15 -3.13 10.17
C LYS A 50 9.14 -3.43 9.04
N GLU A 51 9.56 -4.69 8.91
CA GLU A 51 10.47 -5.15 7.88
C GLU A 51 9.90 -4.92 6.48
N GLN A 52 8.58 -5.11 6.31
CA GLN A 52 7.91 -4.90 5.03
C GLN A 52 7.80 -3.42 4.68
N THR A 53 7.44 -2.58 5.66
CA THR A 53 7.33 -1.13 5.42
C THR A 53 8.70 -0.49 5.17
N GLU A 54 9.74 -0.96 5.86
CA GLU A 54 11.12 -0.53 5.61
C GLU A 54 11.67 -1.01 4.28
N ALA A 55 11.28 -2.19 3.78
CA ALA A 55 11.64 -2.64 2.44
C ALA A 55 11.11 -1.69 1.36
N VAL A 56 9.85 -1.23 1.49
CA VAL A 56 9.28 -0.21 0.57
C VAL A 56 10.01 1.12 0.72
N ARG A 57 10.30 1.57 1.95
CA ARG A 57 11.07 2.80 2.19
C ARG A 57 12.44 2.72 1.53
N LYS A 58 13.14 1.59 1.65
CA LYS A 58 14.43 1.37 1.01
C LYS A 58 14.31 1.43 -0.52
N LEU A 59 13.31 0.76 -1.10
CA LEU A 59 13.04 0.82 -2.53
C LEU A 59 12.81 2.27 -2.98
N TRP A 60 11.92 3.00 -2.30
CA TRP A 60 11.64 4.42 -2.57
C TRP A 60 12.90 5.28 -2.50
N ASN A 61 13.78 5.00 -1.52
CA ASN A 61 15.00 5.77 -1.33
C ASN A 61 16.09 5.44 -2.32
N ASP A 62 16.25 4.18 -2.72
CA ASP A 62 17.44 3.65 -3.41
C ASP A 62 17.25 3.46 -4.92
N ASP A 63 16.03 3.22 -5.37
CA ASP A 63 15.74 2.99 -6.77
C ASP A 63 16.06 4.24 -7.61
N LEU A 64 16.86 4.06 -8.67
CA LEU A 64 17.33 5.16 -9.51
C LEU A 64 16.19 5.84 -10.27
N TRP A 65 15.18 5.07 -10.68
CA TRP A 65 14.05 5.60 -11.42
C TRP A 65 13.11 6.39 -10.50
N LEU A 66 12.81 5.85 -9.31
CA LEU A 66 12.05 6.58 -8.28
C LEU A 66 12.77 7.84 -7.78
N ARG A 67 14.11 7.81 -7.75
CA ARG A 67 14.94 8.99 -7.47
C ARG A 67 14.76 10.08 -8.51
N ALA A 68 14.88 9.74 -9.80
CA ALA A 68 14.72 10.70 -10.89
C ALA A 68 13.34 11.38 -10.85
N LEU A 69 12.27 10.61 -10.63
CA LEU A 69 10.90 11.12 -10.56
C LEU A 69 10.67 12.17 -9.46
N ARG A 70 11.39 12.11 -8.34
CA ARG A 70 11.21 13.09 -7.25
C ARG A 70 12.09 14.34 -7.37
N THR A 71 13.15 14.28 -8.18
CA THR A 71 14.07 15.41 -8.37
C THR A 71 13.66 16.33 -9.51
N GLU A 72 12.77 15.87 -10.40
CA GLU A 72 12.23 16.63 -11.53
C GLU A 72 10.92 17.38 -11.20
N LEU A 73 10.51 17.43 -9.92
CA LEU A 73 9.35 18.16 -9.42
C LEU A 73 9.74 19.50 -8.76
#